data_AF-T0V4E1-F1
#
_entry.id   AF-T0V4E1-F1
#
_cell.length_a   1.000
_cell.length_b   1.000
_cell.length_c   1.000
_cell.angle_alpha   90.00
_cell.angle_beta   90.00
_cell.angle_gamma   90.00
#
_symmetry.space_group_name_H-M   'P 1'
#
loop_
_entity.id
_entity.type
_entity.pdbx_description
1 polymer ?
#
loop_
_entity_poly.entity_id
_entity_poly.type
_entity_poly.pdbx_seq_one_letter_code
_entity_poly.pdbx_strand_id
1 'polypeptide(L)'
;MQDLSKRFSDVFTDERLAQKTVSDIKPKNSFDLTSFRNRMQADGLVFTDEKTDVTEIYKLSEIHHMNWYDTYLLAKKTAVNHQIIVKRMQVQLEQAQAQKLGGDSALTETEEKVLKAVRSEKPIDYLQGAKGPGGAVTNSEKKILTDLAQRGFMDEVINLMVAYSLGRTHSTNVNREYISKLANDFAFKKIISAEQGLLALRSGYDKKSKQTKADAKKKQMCRAGVILIMTTRPARLIKPNWTKLDVVLWLN
;
A
#
# COMPACT_ATOMS: atom_id res chain seq x y z
N MET A 1 13.63 14.91 62.26
CA MET A 1 13.62 13.47 61.91
C MET A 1 14.07 13.38 60.47
N GLN A 2 15.28 12.89 60.21
CA GLN A 2 15.83 12.76 58.85
C GLN A 2 15.53 11.35 58.34
N ASP A 3 14.99 11.26 57.13
CA ASP A 3 14.60 10.02 56.48
C ASP A 3 15.85 9.35 55.88
N LEU A 4 16.32 8.28 56.54
CA LEU A 4 17.46 7.46 56.12
C LEU A 4 17.00 6.40 55.11
N SER A 5 16.45 6.83 53.98
CA SER A 5 16.13 5.91 52.89
C SER A 5 17.34 5.76 51.97
N LYS A 6 18.22 4.80 52.29
CA LYS A 6 19.24 4.32 51.34
C LYS A 6 18.52 3.66 50.17
N ARG A 7 18.83 4.07 48.94
CA ARG A 7 18.35 3.35 47.75
C ARG A 7 19.06 1.99 47.70
N PHE A 8 18.31 0.95 47.34
CA PHE A 8 18.83 -0.41 47.18
C PHE A 8 20.05 -0.49 46.24
N SER A 9 20.25 0.47 45.34
CA SER A 9 21.43 0.57 44.47
C SER A 9 22.75 0.90 45.20
N ASP A 10 22.71 1.50 46.40
CA ASP A 10 23.92 1.88 47.15
C ASP A 10 24.47 0.75 48.04
N VAL A 11 23.69 -0.30 48.28
CA VAL A 11 24.10 -1.43 49.13
C VAL A 11 24.68 -2.59 48.32
N PHE A 12 24.44 -2.60 47.00
CA PHE A 12 24.92 -3.64 46.08
C PHE A 12 25.88 -3.05 45.04
N THR A 13 27.03 -2.57 45.50
CA THR A 13 28.22 -2.44 44.64
C THR A 13 29.11 -3.63 44.93
N ASP A 14 28.81 -4.76 44.28
CA ASP A 14 29.72 -5.91 44.30
C ASP A 14 30.94 -5.56 43.44
N GLU A 15 32.03 -5.23 44.12
CA GLU A 15 33.31 -4.73 43.60
C GLU A 15 34.04 -5.76 42.70
N ARG A 16 33.46 -6.95 42.47
CA ARG A 16 33.99 -8.00 41.59
C ARG A 16 33.46 -8.00 40.16
N LEU A 17 32.58 -7.07 39.79
CA LEU A 17 32.11 -6.91 38.40
C LEU A 17 32.73 -5.72 37.65
N ALA A 18 33.64 -4.98 38.27
CA ALA A 18 34.28 -3.79 37.69
C ALA A 18 35.28 -4.07 36.53
N GLN A 19 35.39 -5.32 36.06
CA GLN A 19 36.22 -5.70 34.91
C GLN A 19 35.41 -6.31 33.75
N LYS A 20 34.17 -5.87 33.55
CA LYS A 20 33.48 -6.08 32.27
C LYS A 20 33.21 -4.73 31.59
N THR A 21 34.26 -4.24 30.95
CA THR A 21 34.28 -3.31 29.82
C THR A 21 32.97 -2.55 29.55
N VAL A 22 32.97 -1.27 29.93
CA VAL A 22 31.94 -0.25 29.65
C VAL A 22 31.88 0.14 28.15
N SER A 23 32.32 -0.73 27.23
CA SER A 23 32.34 -0.47 25.78
C SER A 23 31.18 -1.07 25.00
N ASP A 24 30.30 -1.89 25.60
CA ASP A 24 29.22 -2.58 24.89
C ASP A 24 27.83 -2.42 25.52
N ILE A 25 27.54 -1.26 26.12
CA ILE A 25 26.14 -0.90 26.36
C ILE A 25 25.59 -0.34 25.06
N LYS A 26 25.23 -1.26 24.14
CA LYS A 26 24.35 -0.97 23.01
C LYS A 26 23.23 -0.05 23.52
N PRO A 27 22.98 1.13 22.91
CA PRO A 27 21.94 2.01 23.42
C PRO A 27 20.64 1.21 23.50
N LYS A 28 19.85 1.44 24.54
CA LYS A 28 18.65 0.66 24.90
C LYS A 28 17.61 0.57 23.75
N ASN A 29 17.79 1.38 22.71
CA ASN A 29 17.00 1.46 21.47
C ASN A 29 17.76 1.01 20.20
N SER A 30 18.89 0.31 20.31
CA SER A 30 19.64 -0.14 19.13
C SER A 30 19.02 -1.36 18.47
N PHE A 31 19.13 -1.42 17.15
CA PHE A 31 18.77 -2.60 16.38
C PHE A 31 19.77 -3.74 16.59
N ASP A 32 19.23 -4.95 16.75
CA ASP A 32 19.98 -6.18 16.95
C ASP A 32 19.48 -7.28 16.02
N LEU A 33 20.33 -7.70 15.08
CA LEU A 33 19.98 -8.68 14.05
C LEU A 33 19.68 -10.06 14.63
N THR A 34 20.42 -10.48 15.67
CA THR A 34 20.25 -11.80 16.28
C THR A 34 18.86 -11.92 16.91
N SER A 35 18.49 -10.95 17.74
CA SER A 35 17.17 -10.89 18.37
C SER A 35 16.05 -10.82 17.34
N PHE A 36 16.23 -10.00 16.31
CA PHE A 36 15.28 -9.88 15.19
C PHE A 36 15.08 -11.20 14.45
N ARG A 37 16.18 -11.89 14.08
CA ARG A 37 16.14 -13.17 13.35
C ARG A 37 15.47 -14.27 14.17
N ASN A 38 15.81 -14.40 15.45
CA ASN A 38 15.22 -15.41 16.32
C ASN A 38 13.69 -15.23 16.40
N ARG A 39 13.23 -13.98 16.52
CA ARG A 39 11.80 -13.68 16.58
C ARG A 39 11.10 -13.93 15.26
N MET A 40 11.71 -13.56 14.14
CA MET A 40 11.20 -13.88 12.80
C MET A 40 11.05 -15.38 12.58
N GLN A 41 12.07 -16.16 12.90
CA GLN A 41 12.06 -17.62 12.73
C GLN A 41 10.97 -18.27 13.58
N ALA A 42 10.75 -17.77 14.81
CA ALA A 42 9.67 -18.24 15.67
C ALA A 42 8.28 -18.03 15.05
N ASP A 43 8.07 -16.91 14.35
CA ASP A 43 6.81 -16.59 13.66
C ASP A 43 6.79 -17.07 12.19
N GLY A 44 7.82 -17.79 11.74
CA GLY A 44 7.93 -18.33 10.38
C GLY A 44 8.20 -17.29 9.28
N LEU A 45 8.65 -16.08 9.62
CA LEU A 45 9.00 -15.05 8.65
C LEU A 45 10.41 -15.26 8.07
N VAL A 46 10.55 -14.95 6.79
CA VAL A 46 11.81 -15.05 6.05
C VAL A 46 12.13 -13.74 5.34
N PHE A 47 13.43 -13.51 5.12
CA PHE A 47 13.89 -12.42 4.27
C PHE A 47 13.69 -12.77 2.79
N THR A 48 13.54 -11.74 1.96
CA THR A 48 13.50 -11.93 0.51
C THR A 48 14.93 -12.05 -0.01
N ASP A 49 15.80 -11.12 0.40
CA ASP A 49 17.24 -11.18 0.22
C ASP A 49 17.92 -10.69 1.51
N GLU A 50 18.48 -11.63 2.25
CA GLU A 50 19.05 -11.37 3.57
C GLU A 50 20.12 -10.26 3.53
N LYS A 51 20.95 -10.19 2.49
CA LYS A 51 22.07 -9.23 2.47
C LYS A 51 21.57 -7.80 2.28
N THR A 52 20.65 -7.61 1.35
CA THR A 52 20.08 -6.30 1.07
C THR A 52 19.12 -5.88 2.16
N ASP A 53 18.23 -6.79 2.58
CA ASP A 53 17.17 -6.50 3.54
C ASP A 53 17.76 -6.12 4.90
N VAL A 54 18.77 -6.85 5.38
CA VAL A 54 19.45 -6.53 6.65
C VAL A 54 20.09 -5.15 6.58
N THR A 55 20.80 -4.84 5.50
CA THR A 55 21.45 -3.53 5.31
C THR A 55 20.43 -2.38 5.32
N GLU A 56 19.29 -2.56 4.65
CA GLU A 56 18.22 -1.55 4.62
C GLU A 56 17.51 -1.41 5.97
N ILE A 57 17.30 -2.51 6.69
CA ILE A 57 16.69 -2.49 8.02
C ILE A 57 17.58 -1.74 9.02
N TYR A 58 18.89 -1.93 8.97
CA TYR A 58 19.83 -1.14 9.78
C TYR A 58 19.66 0.36 9.51
N LYS A 59 19.69 0.77 8.24
CA LYS A 59 19.48 2.18 7.85
C LYS A 59 18.15 2.72 8.36
N LEU A 60 17.07 1.95 8.25
CA LEU A 60 15.75 2.37 8.74
C LEU A 60 15.72 2.55 10.26
N SER A 61 16.33 1.62 10.98
CA SER A 61 16.40 1.68 12.45
C SER A 61 17.19 2.89 12.93
N GLU A 62 18.26 3.27 12.23
CA GLU A 62 19.06 4.46 12.52
C GLU A 62 18.29 5.74 12.23
N ILE A 63 17.65 5.84 11.06
CA ILE A 63 16.88 7.04 10.64
C ILE A 63 15.68 7.29 11.56
N HIS A 64 14.98 6.23 11.97
CA HIS A 64 13.77 6.33 12.78
C HIS A 64 13.99 6.06 14.27
N HIS A 65 15.24 5.82 14.69
CA HIS A 65 15.63 5.48 16.07
C HIS A 65 14.79 4.35 16.70
N MET A 66 14.46 3.33 15.90
CA MET A 66 13.61 2.20 16.30
C MET A 66 14.41 1.06 16.92
N ASN A 67 13.84 0.44 17.95
CA ASN A 67 14.40 -0.77 18.53
C ASN A 67 14.21 -1.99 17.60
N TRP A 68 14.97 -3.07 17.81
CA TRP A 68 14.83 -4.32 17.07
C TRP A 68 13.40 -4.90 17.15
N TYR A 69 12.74 -4.76 18.29
CA TYR A 69 11.38 -5.25 18.49
C TYR A 69 10.33 -4.42 17.73
N ASP A 70 10.44 -3.09 17.74
CA ASP A 70 9.52 -2.22 17.00
C ASP A 70 9.69 -2.42 15.49
N THR A 71 10.95 -2.55 15.06
CA THR A 71 11.31 -2.88 13.67
C THR A 71 10.71 -4.23 13.26
N TYR A 72 10.73 -5.20 14.17
CA TYR A 72 10.11 -6.52 13.96
C TYR A 72 8.59 -6.43 13.83
N LEU A 73 7.92 -5.69 14.72
CA LEU A 73 6.47 -5.50 14.64
C LEU A 73 6.06 -4.84 13.32
N LEU A 74 6.83 -3.84 12.88
CA LEU A 74 6.63 -3.19 11.57
C LEU A 74 6.79 -4.21 10.43
N ALA A 75 7.88 -4.98 10.45
CA ALA A 75 8.14 -6.00 9.44
C ALA A 75 7.02 -7.03 9.38
N LYS A 76 6.59 -7.56 10.53
CA LYS A 76 5.48 -8.51 10.64
C LYS A 76 4.18 -7.95 10.10
N LYS A 77 3.88 -6.68 10.39
CA LYS A 77 2.67 -6.01 9.90
C LYS A 77 2.68 -5.85 8.38
N THR A 78 3.85 -5.59 7.80
CA THR A 78 3.99 -5.34 6.35
C THR A 78 4.35 -6.59 5.53
N ALA A 79 4.56 -7.73 6.18
CA ALA A 79 4.99 -8.97 5.55
C ALA A 79 3.89 -9.54 4.65
N VAL A 80 4.31 -10.12 3.52
CA VAL A 80 3.41 -10.74 2.54
C VAL A 80 3.84 -12.17 2.33
N ASN A 81 2.93 -13.12 2.49
CA ASN A 81 3.21 -14.56 2.36
C ASN A 81 4.43 -15.00 3.21
N HIS A 82 4.53 -14.50 4.45
CA HIS A 82 5.65 -14.72 5.37
C HIS A 82 7.01 -14.17 4.92
N GLN A 83 7.06 -13.37 3.84
CA GLN A 83 8.26 -12.69 3.39
C GLN A 83 8.25 -11.24 3.84
N ILE A 84 9.37 -10.78 4.41
CA ILE A 84 9.58 -9.38 4.74
C ILE A 84 10.00 -8.63 3.48
N ILE A 85 9.33 -7.49 3.27
CA ILE A 85 9.62 -6.59 2.16
C ILE A 85 9.94 -5.23 2.77
N VAL A 86 11.23 -4.88 2.81
CA VAL A 86 11.70 -3.66 3.49
C VAL A 86 11.13 -2.39 2.86
N LYS A 87 10.90 -2.38 1.54
CA LYS A 87 10.20 -1.30 0.84
C LYS A 87 8.81 -1.02 1.42
N ARG A 88 8.04 -2.04 1.80
CA ARG A 88 6.72 -1.85 2.41
C ARG A 88 6.82 -1.28 3.83
N MET A 89 7.87 -1.63 4.58
CA MET A 89 8.16 -1.01 5.87
C MET A 89 8.43 0.50 5.72
N GLN A 90 9.22 0.88 4.71
CA GLN A 90 9.48 2.29 4.38
C GLN A 90 8.20 3.04 4.05
N VAL A 91 7.41 2.52 3.11
CA VAL A 91 6.14 3.15 2.71
C VAL A 91 5.17 3.25 3.90
N GLN A 92 5.16 2.28 4.81
CA GLN A 92 4.30 2.31 6.00
C GLN A 92 4.69 3.44 6.97
N LEU A 93 5.99 3.73 7.08
CA LEU A 93 6.49 4.86 7.87
C LEU A 93 6.17 6.19 7.19
N GLU A 94 6.36 6.29 5.88
CA GLU A 94 5.99 7.47 5.10
C GLU A 94 4.49 7.77 5.19
N GLN A 95 3.64 6.75 5.11
CA GLN A 95 2.19 6.89 5.29
C GLN A 95 1.85 7.44 6.69
N ALA A 96 2.47 6.89 7.73
CA ALA A 96 2.24 7.33 9.11
C ALA A 96 2.71 8.79 9.34
N GLN A 97 3.78 9.22 8.66
CA GLN A 97 4.21 10.62 8.66
C GLN A 97 3.25 11.51 7.88
N ALA A 98 2.81 11.08 6.69
CA ALA A 98 1.87 11.83 5.85
C ALA A 98 0.52 12.06 6.56
N GLN A 99 0.00 11.05 7.26
CA GLN A 99 -1.24 11.16 8.06
C GLN A 99 -1.12 12.18 9.20
N LYS A 100 0.09 12.37 9.77
CA LYS A 100 0.32 13.40 10.80
C LYS A 100 0.37 14.82 10.22
N LEU A 101 0.70 14.97 8.93
CA LEU A 101 1.00 16.25 8.29
C LEU A 101 -0.17 16.84 7.46
N GLY A 102 -1.23 16.09 7.18
CA GLY A 102 -2.43 16.60 6.53
C GLY A 102 -3.40 15.47 6.19
N GLY A 103 -4.72 15.64 6.24
CA GLY A 103 -5.54 16.85 6.24
C GLY A 103 -6.78 16.46 5.44
N ASP A 104 -7.94 16.44 6.10
CA ASP A 104 -9.21 15.91 5.62
C ASP A 104 -9.53 16.36 4.19
N SER A 105 -9.18 15.52 3.23
CA SER A 105 -9.71 15.66 1.87
C SER A 105 -11.16 15.22 1.95
N ALA A 106 -12.10 16.11 1.63
CA ALA A 106 -13.52 15.81 1.64
C ALA A 106 -13.85 14.66 0.66
N LEU A 107 -13.82 13.44 1.17
CA LEU A 107 -14.23 12.23 0.48
C LEU A 107 -15.75 12.23 0.39
N THR A 108 -16.28 11.77 -0.73
CA THR A 108 -17.72 11.49 -0.83
C THR A 108 -18.07 10.23 -0.02
N GLU A 109 -19.32 10.10 0.42
CA GLU A 109 -19.76 8.97 1.26
C GLU A 109 -19.51 7.59 0.59
N THR A 110 -19.60 7.54 -0.75
CA THR A 110 -19.31 6.33 -1.52
C THR A 110 -17.81 6.01 -1.54
N GLU A 111 -16.97 7.04 -1.67
CA GLU A 111 -15.51 6.93 -1.62
C GLU A 111 -15.00 6.49 -0.25
N GLU A 112 -15.62 6.99 0.82
CA GLU A 112 -15.31 6.56 2.19
C GLU A 112 -15.65 5.08 2.42
N LYS A 113 -16.80 4.61 1.93
CA LYS A 113 -17.16 3.18 1.98
C LYS A 113 -16.14 2.32 1.24
N VAL A 114 -15.70 2.74 0.05
CA VAL A 114 -14.65 2.06 -0.70
C VAL A 114 -13.35 2.03 0.10
N LEU A 115 -12.93 3.16 0.66
CA LEU A 115 -11.70 3.25 1.44
C LEU A 115 -11.73 2.34 2.67
N LYS A 116 -12.87 2.26 3.35
CA LYS A 116 -13.07 1.37 4.50
C LYS A 116 -12.91 -0.10 4.09
N ALA A 117 -13.59 -0.54 3.03
CA ALA A 117 -13.48 -1.91 2.54
C ALA A 117 -12.04 -2.26 2.13
N VAL A 118 -11.41 -1.35 1.39
CA VAL A 118 -10.05 -1.49 0.87
C VAL A 118 -9.00 -1.58 1.98
N ARG A 119 -9.20 -0.90 3.13
CA ARG A 119 -8.28 -0.93 4.29
C ARG A 119 -8.44 -2.16 5.18
N SER A 120 -9.64 -2.71 5.26
CA SER A 120 -9.95 -3.78 6.21
C SER A 120 -9.55 -5.18 5.73
N GLU A 121 -9.36 -5.37 4.42
CA GLU A 121 -9.20 -6.70 3.84
C GLU A 121 -7.79 -6.93 3.27
N LYS A 122 -7.32 -8.19 3.31
CA LYS A 122 -6.09 -8.57 2.60
C LYS A 122 -6.37 -8.70 1.11
N PRO A 123 -5.37 -8.54 0.22
CA PRO A 123 -5.62 -8.53 -1.22
C PRO A 123 -6.23 -9.80 -1.81
N ILE A 124 -5.92 -10.96 -1.22
CA ILE A 124 -6.49 -12.22 -1.65
C ILE A 124 -7.96 -12.32 -1.21
N ASP A 125 -8.25 -11.94 0.04
CA ASP A 125 -9.60 -11.97 0.61
C ASP A 125 -10.51 -10.95 -0.08
N TYR A 126 -9.99 -9.76 -0.35
CA TYR A 126 -10.66 -8.71 -1.11
C TYR A 126 -11.05 -9.17 -2.51
N LEU A 127 -10.11 -9.79 -3.23
CA LEU A 127 -10.39 -10.31 -4.56
C LEU A 127 -11.40 -11.47 -4.52
N GLN A 128 -11.36 -12.29 -3.48
CA GLN A 128 -12.32 -13.38 -3.28
C GLN A 128 -13.74 -12.85 -3.02
N GLY A 129 -13.88 -11.80 -2.19
CA GLY A 129 -15.14 -11.10 -1.96
C GLY A 129 -15.68 -10.44 -3.23
N ALA A 130 -14.81 -9.75 -3.98
CA ALA A 130 -15.18 -9.08 -5.24
C ALA A 130 -15.65 -10.04 -6.34
N LYS A 131 -15.29 -11.33 -6.28
CA LYS A 131 -15.70 -12.36 -7.25
C LYS A 131 -17.03 -13.05 -6.93
N GLY A 132 -17.56 -12.88 -5.72
CA GLY A 132 -18.81 -13.51 -5.29
C GLY A 132 -18.76 -15.04 -5.14
N PRO A 133 -19.89 -15.68 -4.81
CA PRO A 133 -19.95 -17.10 -4.38
C PRO A 133 -19.64 -18.15 -5.47
N GLY A 134 -19.36 -17.74 -6.72
CA GLY A 134 -19.07 -18.65 -7.83
C GLY A 134 -17.65 -18.57 -8.39
N GLY A 135 -16.81 -17.63 -7.92
CA GLY A 135 -15.50 -17.36 -8.51
C GLY A 135 -14.37 -17.60 -7.52
N ALA A 136 -13.55 -18.64 -7.75
CA ALA A 136 -12.30 -18.80 -7.01
C ALA A 136 -11.20 -17.87 -7.55
N VAL A 137 -10.31 -17.40 -6.67
CA VAL A 137 -9.10 -16.68 -7.08
C VAL A 137 -8.13 -17.65 -7.78
N THR A 138 -7.78 -17.32 -9.02
CA THR A 138 -6.87 -18.12 -9.83
C THR A 138 -5.41 -17.94 -9.41
N ASN A 139 -4.54 -18.90 -9.70
CA ASN A 139 -3.11 -18.80 -9.40
C ASN A 139 -2.44 -17.61 -10.11
N SER A 140 -2.90 -17.27 -11.32
CA SER A 140 -2.42 -16.10 -12.07
C SER A 140 -2.68 -14.80 -11.32
N GLU A 141 -3.85 -14.66 -10.69
CA GLU A 141 -4.21 -13.47 -9.90
C GLU A 141 -3.43 -13.41 -8.60
N LYS A 142 -3.27 -14.54 -7.89
CA LYS A 142 -2.39 -14.61 -6.71
C LYS A 142 -0.97 -14.13 -7.05
N LYS A 143 -0.47 -14.50 -8.22
CA LYS A 143 0.84 -14.06 -8.71
C LYS A 143 0.87 -12.56 -9.04
N ILE A 144 -0.21 -11.99 -9.57
CA ILE A 144 -0.33 -10.53 -9.79
C ILE A 144 -0.29 -9.78 -8.45
N LEU A 145 -1.07 -10.22 -7.47
CA LEU A 145 -1.09 -9.60 -6.13
C LEU A 145 0.28 -9.68 -5.44
N THR A 146 0.96 -10.82 -5.57
CA THR A 146 2.30 -11.02 -5.03
C THR A 146 3.32 -10.11 -5.73
N ASP A 147 3.25 -9.96 -7.07
CA ASP A 147 4.13 -9.04 -7.82
C ASP A 147 3.92 -7.57 -7.39
N LEU A 148 2.67 -7.16 -7.16
CA LEU A 148 2.39 -5.81 -6.64
C LEU A 148 2.95 -5.60 -5.24
N ALA A 149 2.80 -6.58 -4.35
CA ALA A 149 3.39 -6.51 -3.01
C ALA A 149 4.92 -6.40 -3.06
N GLN A 150 5.59 -7.20 -3.90
CA GLN A 150 7.05 -7.18 -4.09
C GLN A 150 7.56 -5.83 -4.63
N ARG A 151 6.74 -5.12 -5.40
CA ARG A 151 7.06 -3.76 -5.87
C ARG A 151 7.00 -2.70 -4.75
N GLY A 152 6.43 -3.03 -3.59
CA GLY A 152 6.34 -2.13 -2.45
C GLY A 152 4.95 -1.52 -2.21
N PHE A 153 3.92 -1.93 -2.96
CA PHE A 153 2.57 -1.43 -2.73
C PHE A 153 1.98 -2.03 -1.45
N MET A 154 1.30 -1.18 -0.67
CA MET A 154 0.54 -1.61 0.51
C MET A 154 -0.76 -2.29 0.11
N ASP A 155 -1.30 -3.11 1.01
CA ASP A 155 -2.51 -3.90 0.74
C ASP A 155 -3.71 -3.02 0.36
N GLU A 156 -3.88 -1.88 1.03
CA GLU A 156 -4.93 -0.91 0.67
C GLU A 156 -4.79 -0.39 -0.78
N VAL A 157 -3.57 -0.10 -1.25
CA VAL A 157 -3.39 0.41 -2.61
C VAL A 157 -3.60 -0.70 -3.64
N ILE A 158 -3.20 -1.93 -3.31
CA ILE A 158 -3.44 -3.12 -4.15
C ILE A 158 -4.93 -3.37 -4.32
N ASN A 159 -5.69 -3.36 -3.21
CA ASN A 159 -7.15 -3.54 -3.21
C ASN A 159 -7.83 -2.48 -4.08
N LEU A 160 -7.43 -1.21 -3.95
CA LEU A 160 -7.95 -0.13 -4.79
C LEU A 160 -7.66 -0.37 -6.28
N MET A 161 -6.43 -0.77 -6.63
CA MET A 161 -6.06 -1.07 -8.02
C MET A 161 -6.88 -2.23 -8.58
N VAL A 162 -7.11 -3.28 -7.79
CA VAL A 162 -7.93 -4.44 -8.15
C VAL A 162 -9.36 -4.01 -8.40
N ALA A 163 -9.99 -3.31 -7.45
CA ALA A 163 -11.35 -2.79 -7.55
C ALA A 163 -11.54 -1.97 -8.84
N TYR A 164 -10.60 -1.05 -9.08
CA TYR A 164 -10.63 -0.18 -10.25
C TYR A 164 -10.46 -0.97 -11.57
N SER A 165 -9.60 -2.00 -11.57
CA SER A 165 -9.37 -2.82 -12.76
C SER A 165 -10.60 -3.64 -13.15
N LEU A 166 -11.25 -4.30 -12.18
CA LEU A 166 -12.45 -5.12 -12.39
C LEU A 166 -13.61 -4.27 -12.90
N GLY A 167 -13.81 -3.09 -12.31
CA GLY A 167 -14.83 -2.13 -12.74
C GLY A 167 -14.60 -1.60 -14.17
N ARG A 168 -13.35 -1.55 -14.64
CA ARG A 168 -13.02 -1.00 -15.97
C ARG A 168 -13.06 -2.03 -17.10
N THR A 169 -12.57 -3.24 -16.85
CA THR A 169 -12.49 -4.30 -17.87
C THR A 169 -13.80 -5.07 -18.01
N HIS A 170 -14.72 -4.94 -17.04
CA HIS A 170 -15.93 -5.76 -16.94
C HIS A 170 -15.62 -7.27 -17.01
N SER A 171 -14.44 -7.66 -16.54
CA SER A 171 -13.99 -9.05 -16.51
C SER A 171 -14.10 -9.60 -15.09
N THR A 172 -14.43 -10.88 -14.98
CA THR A 172 -14.43 -11.62 -13.70
C THR A 172 -13.02 -11.78 -13.14
N ASN A 173 -12.01 -11.73 -14.00
CA ASN A 173 -10.62 -11.92 -13.62
C ASN A 173 -9.81 -10.63 -13.81
N VAL A 174 -8.78 -10.49 -12.98
CA VAL A 174 -7.89 -9.33 -13.05
C VAL A 174 -6.95 -9.43 -14.25
N ASN A 175 -6.96 -8.40 -15.10
CA ASN A 175 -6.05 -8.31 -16.24
C ASN A 175 -4.65 -7.84 -15.80
N ARG A 176 -3.62 -8.66 -16.06
CA ARG A 176 -2.23 -8.43 -15.66
C ARG A 176 -1.64 -7.16 -16.29
N GLU A 177 -1.82 -6.97 -17.58
CA GLU A 177 -1.25 -5.86 -18.34
C GLU A 177 -1.85 -4.52 -17.90
N TYR A 178 -3.16 -4.50 -17.66
CA TYR A 178 -3.86 -3.30 -17.21
C TYR A 178 -3.42 -2.89 -15.80
N ILE A 179 -3.40 -3.83 -14.86
CA ILE A 179 -2.93 -3.57 -13.50
C ILE A 179 -1.47 -3.14 -13.50
N SER A 180 -0.60 -3.78 -14.29
CA SER A 180 0.81 -3.40 -14.33
C SER A 180 1.02 -1.97 -14.81
N LYS A 181 0.27 -1.52 -15.83
CA LYS A 181 0.28 -0.12 -16.26
C LYS A 181 -0.19 0.83 -15.17
N LEU A 182 -1.29 0.47 -14.49
CA LEU A 182 -1.83 1.27 -13.38
C LEU A 182 -0.84 1.37 -12.22
N ALA A 183 -0.18 0.28 -11.87
CA ALA A 183 0.84 0.22 -10.83
C ALA A 183 2.04 1.12 -11.19
N ASN A 184 2.49 1.10 -12.44
CA ASN A 184 3.56 2.00 -12.90
C ASN A 184 3.15 3.47 -12.79
N ASP A 185 1.91 3.82 -13.18
CA ASP A 185 1.38 5.18 -13.01
C ASP A 185 1.35 5.61 -11.54
N PHE A 186 1.01 4.69 -10.64
CA PHE A 186 0.95 4.95 -9.20
C PHE A 186 2.34 5.10 -8.59
N ALA A 187 3.29 4.26 -8.99
CA ALA A 187 4.69 4.38 -8.61
C ALA A 187 5.29 5.71 -9.07
N PHE A 188 5.00 6.13 -10.30
CA PHE A 188 5.47 7.41 -10.84
C PHE A 188 4.94 8.60 -10.04
N LYS A 189 3.66 8.55 -9.63
CA LYS A 189 3.02 9.58 -8.81
C LYS A 189 3.37 9.48 -7.32
N LYS A 190 4.21 8.51 -6.91
CA LYS A 190 4.56 8.23 -5.50
C LYS A 190 3.33 8.09 -4.60
N ILE A 191 2.31 7.38 -5.09
CA ILE A 191 1.09 7.14 -4.35
C ILE A 191 1.39 6.09 -3.28
N ILE A 192 1.37 6.53 -2.03
CA ILE A 192 1.63 5.65 -0.90
C ILE A 192 0.33 5.18 -0.25
N SER A 193 -0.75 5.97 -0.23
CA SER A 193 -2.02 5.58 0.41
C SER A 193 -3.21 5.45 -0.56
N ALA A 194 -4.21 4.67 -0.17
CA ALA A 194 -5.46 4.51 -0.92
C ALA A 194 -6.22 5.84 -1.13
N GLU A 195 -6.17 6.77 -0.17
CA GLU A 195 -6.77 8.12 -0.34
C GLU A 195 -6.10 8.89 -1.48
N GLN A 196 -4.77 8.94 -1.48
CA GLN A 196 -4.00 9.55 -2.56
C GLN A 196 -4.23 8.84 -3.90
N GLY A 197 -4.38 7.51 -3.86
CA GLY A 197 -4.73 6.68 -5.02
C GLY A 197 -6.05 7.10 -5.63
N LEU A 198 -7.07 7.25 -4.80
CA LEU A 198 -8.40 7.65 -5.23
C LEU A 198 -8.42 9.08 -5.81
N LEU A 199 -7.74 10.02 -5.14
CA LEU A 199 -7.55 11.39 -5.66
C LEU A 199 -6.80 11.40 -7.00
N ALA A 200 -5.79 10.54 -7.16
CA ALA A 200 -5.04 10.40 -8.39
C ALA A 200 -5.87 9.76 -9.53
N LEU A 201 -6.78 8.84 -9.20
CA LEU A 201 -7.74 8.25 -10.15
C LEU A 201 -8.76 9.28 -10.59
N ARG A 202 -9.30 10.08 -9.66
CA ARG A 202 -10.22 11.19 -9.94
C ARG A 202 -9.59 12.21 -10.88
N SER A 203 -8.39 12.70 -10.56
CA SER A 203 -7.68 13.68 -11.39
C SER A 203 -7.24 13.13 -12.76
N GLY A 204 -6.91 11.84 -12.84
CA GLY A 204 -6.63 11.15 -14.12
C GLY A 204 -7.86 11.03 -15.03
N TYR A 205 -9.05 10.88 -14.43
CA TYR A 205 -10.33 10.82 -15.13
C TYR A 205 -10.69 12.15 -15.82
N ASP A 206 -10.39 13.28 -15.16
CA ASP A 206 -10.66 14.61 -15.70
C ASP A 206 -9.77 14.95 -16.90
N LYS A 207 -8.52 14.50 -16.93
CA LYS A 207 -7.61 14.79 -18.06
C LYS A 207 -8.01 14.03 -19.33
N LYS A 208 -8.31 12.72 -19.22
CA LYS A 208 -8.74 11.93 -20.39
C LYS A 208 -10.11 12.37 -20.90
N SER A 209 -11.06 12.68 -20.00
CA SER A 209 -12.39 13.16 -20.41
C SER A 209 -12.37 14.58 -21.02
N LYS A 210 -11.46 15.47 -20.57
CA LYS A 210 -11.24 16.78 -21.19
C LYS A 210 -10.56 16.67 -22.56
N GLN A 211 -9.58 15.79 -22.73
CA GLN A 211 -8.97 15.52 -24.04
C GLN A 211 -9.98 14.93 -25.04
N THR A 212 -10.86 14.01 -24.62
CA THR A 212 -11.89 13.49 -25.54
C THR A 212 -12.89 14.58 -25.96
N LYS A 213 -13.19 15.55 -25.09
CA LYS A 213 -14.04 16.71 -25.44
C LYS A 213 -13.32 17.74 -26.32
N ALA A 214 -12.02 17.94 -26.13
CA ALA A 214 -11.20 18.84 -26.95
C ALA A 214 -10.98 18.28 -28.36
N ASP A 215 -10.70 16.98 -28.50
CA ASP A 215 -10.60 16.31 -29.81
C ASP A 215 -11.95 16.22 -30.52
N ALA A 216 -13.06 16.05 -29.78
CA ALA A 216 -14.41 16.12 -30.35
C ALA A 216 -14.75 17.53 -30.86
N LYS A 217 -14.38 18.60 -30.12
CA LYS A 217 -14.54 19.99 -30.59
C LYS A 217 -13.66 20.31 -31.80
N LYS A 218 -12.43 19.77 -31.86
CA LYS A 218 -11.52 19.99 -33.01
C LYS A 218 -12.02 19.28 -34.27
N LYS A 219 -12.63 18.09 -34.16
CA LYS A 219 -13.33 17.42 -35.28
C LYS A 219 -14.64 18.09 -35.71
N GLN A 220 -15.31 18.83 -34.81
CA GLN A 220 -16.52 19.58 -35.14
C GLN A 220 -16.21 20.89 -35.88
N MET A 221 -15.02 21.47 -35.69
CA MET A 221 -14.57 22.68 -36.37
C MET A 221 -14.06 22.41 -37.81
N CYS A 222 -13.66 21.18 -38.14
CA CYS A 222 -13.25 20.79 -39.50
C CYS A 222 -14.42 20.32 -40.40
N ARG A 223 -15.69 20.43 -39.96
CA ARG A 223 -16.88 20.04 -40.75
C ARG A 223 -17.77 21.22 -41.20
N ALA A 224 -17.24 22.45 -41.16
CA ALA A 224 -17.94 23.64 -41.66
C ALA A 224 -17.61 24.00 -43.13
N GLY A 225 -16.85 23.16 -43.83
CA GLY A 225 -16.66 23.25 -45.27
C GLY A 225 -16.79 21.87 -45.91
N VAL A 226 -17.61 21.79 -46.96
CA VAL A 226 -17.86 20.64 -47.85
C VAL A 226 -19.05 19.74 -47.48
N ILE A 227 -19.93 19.67 -48.49
CA ILE A 227 -21.25 19.05 -48.59
C ILE A 227 -21.17 17.50 -48.60
N LEU A 228 -22.20 16.90 -47.99
CA LEU A 228 -22.82 15.56 -48.16
C LEU A 228 -21.92 14.38 -48.60
N ILE A 229 -21.88 13.33 -47.77
CA ILE A 229 -22.20 11.91 -48.10
C ILE A 229 -21.72 10.97 -46.95
N MET A 230 -22.55 9.96 -46.65
CA MET A 230 -22.36 8.79 -45.77
C MET A 230 -22.57 8.98 -44.25
N THR A 231 -23.70 8.44 -43.82
CA THR A 231 -24.10 8.16 -42.45
C THR A 231 -23.16 7.13 -41.82
N THR A 232 -22.27 7.58 -40.94
CA THR A 232 -21.62 6.70 -39.95
C THR A 232 -21.91 7.23 -38.56
N ARG A 233 -22.77 6.50 -37.84
CA ARG A 233 -23.12 6.73 -36.44
C ARG A 233 -21.83 6.83 -35.61
N PRO A 234 -21.59 7.90 -34.84
CA PRO A 234 -20.51 7.90 -33.88
C PRO A 234 -20.83 6.86 -32.79
N ALA A 235 -19.95 5.88 -32.63
CA ALA A 235 -19.99 4.94 -31.52
C ALA A 235 -20.04 5.74 -30.21
N ARG A 236 -21.12 5.50 -29.47
CA ARG A 236 -21.42 6.13 -28.18
C ARG A 236 -20.29 5.75 -27.23
N LEU A 237 -19.39 6.69 -26.92
CA LEU A 237 -18.43 6.55 -25.83
C LEU A 237 -19.24 6.49 -24.53
N ILE A 238 -19.46 5.27 -24.05
CA ILE A 238 -20.07 4.99 -22.76
C ILE A 238 -19.13 5.55 -21.71
N LYS A 239 -19.53 6.67 -21.09
CA LYS A 239 -18.91 7.15 -19.85
C LYS A 239 -19.11 6.03 -18.82
N PRO A 240 -18.05 5.53 -18.14
CA PRO A 240 -18.26 4.82 -16.89
C PRO A 240 -18.98 5.78 -15.95
N ASN A 241 -20.24 5.45 -15.68
CA ASN A 241 -21.05 6.14 -14.72
C ASN A 241 -20.70 5.52 -13.38
N TRP A 242 -20.09 6.30 -12.48
CA TRP A 242 -19.77 5.84 -11.13
C TRP A 242 -21.03 5.42 -10.37
N THR A 243 -22.23 5.87 -10.79
CA THR A 243 -23.51 5.38 -10.26
C THR A 243 -23.97 4.02 -10.82
N LYS A 244 -23.18 3.37 -11.70
CA LYS A 244 -23.41 1.98 -12.16
C LYS A 244 -22.35 0.99 -11.64
N LEU A 245 -21.49 1.45 -10.73
CA LEU A 245 -20.86 0.56 -9.75
C LEU A 245 -21.79 0.35 -8.53
N ASP A 246 -22.94 1.03 -8.51
CA ASP A 246 -23.88 0.96 -7.41
C ASP A 246 -24.56 -0.41 -7.34
N VAL A 247 -24.50 -0.97 -6.13
CA VAL A 247 -25.38 -2.01 -5.56
C VAL A 247 -25.02 -3.46 -5.88
N VAL A 248 -24.73 -3.86 -7.12
CA VAL A 248 -24.77 -5.31 -7.44
C VAL A 248 -23.53 -6.11 -6.97
N LEU A 249 -22.37 -5.47 -6.79
CA LEU A 249 -21.16 -6.14 -6.29
C LEU A 249 -20.96 -6.03 -4.76
N TRP A 250 -21.84 -5.32 -4.05
CA TRP A 250 -21.58 -4.88 -2.67
C TRP A 250 -22.79 -5.02 -1.72
N LEU A 251 -23.76 -5.89 -2.04
CA LEU A 251 -24.96 -6.12 -1.22
C LEU A 251 -25.31 -7.60 -0.97
N ASN A 252 -24.35 -8.51 -1.13
CA ASN A 252 -24.47 -9.87 -0.60
C ASN A 252 -23.24 -10.22 0.23
#